data_AF-A0A9E2U0N7-F1
#
_entry.id   AF-A0A9E2U0N7-F1
#
_cell.length_a   1.000
_cell.length_b   1.000
_cell.length_c   1.000
_cell.angle_alpha   90.00
_cell.angle_beta   90.00
_cell.angle_gamma   90.00
#
_symmetry.space_group_name_H-M   'P 1'
#
loop_
_entity.id
_entity.type
_entity.pdbx_description
1 polymer ?
#
loop_
_entity_poly.entity_id
_entity_poly.type
_entity_poly.pdbx_seq_one_letter_code
_entity_poly.pdbx_strand_id
1 'polypeptide(L)'
;MLRAIRTRLAQEESGMTLLELLIVTTILGILTSISVPSYLGIRDKADQQAASANIYAITPDIEWYAFDNHAGQNTSKDPDWNGSDAPDTGTNADEEYSDTWTGAGHDFMSLLQSKYDPSIVVANYFWDPAGWSPPTGSTTSNDYCVYTLVGTYYAAKHGPGGAITSGQTMHLGANGDCYAS
;
A
#
# COMPACT_ATOMS: atom_id res chain seq x y z
N MET A 1 7.58 50.63 -36.81
CA MET A 1 7.76 49.68 -35.68
C MET A 1 8.10 48.26 -36.13
N LEU A 2 7.50 47.73 -37.20
CA LEU A 2 7.78 46.37 -37.74
C LEU A 2 9.23 46.11 -38.21
N ARG A 3 10.02 47.16 -38.52
CA ARG A 3 11.42 47.03 -38.95
C ARG A 3 12.37 46.61 -37.84
N ALA A 4 12.15 47.08 -36.61
CA ALA A 4 13.02 46.79 -35.47
C ALA A 4 12.90 45.34 -34.97
N ILE A 5 11.74 44.71 -35.18
CA ILE A 5 11.50 43.30 -34.83
C ILE A 5 12.19 42.38 -35.85
N ARG A 6 12.18 42.74 -37.15
CA ARG A 6 12.84 41.97 -38.21
C ARG A 6 14.36 41.94 -38.10
N THR A 7 15.00 43.02 -37.64
CA THR A 7 16.46 43.04 -37.43
C THR A 7 16.91 42.23 -36.22
N ARG A 8 16.08 42.11 -35.17
CA ARG A 8 16.40 41.25 -34.02
C ARG A 8 16.33 39.77 -34.35
N LEU A 9 15.28 39.34 -35.05
CA LEU A 9 15.15 37.95 -35.51
C LEU A 9 16.29 37.53 -36.46
N ALA A 10 16.74 38.42 -37.34
CA ALA A 10 17.87 38.16 -38.25
C ALA A 10 19.25 38.16 -37.56
N GLN A 11 19.38 38.73 -36.36
CA GLN A 11 20.61 38.68 -35.54
C GLN A 11 20.61 37.51 -34.54
N GLU A 12 19.44 36.94 -34.23
CA GLU A 12 19.29 35.80 -33.31
C GLU A 12 19.38 34.43 -34.01
N GLU A 13 19.52 34.39 -35.35
CA GLU A 13 19.80 33.17 -36.12
C GLU A 13 21.28 32.75 -36.09
N SER A 14 22.01 32.97 -34.99
CA SER A 14 23.25 32.23 -34.76
C SER A 14 22.90 30.77 -34.43
N GLY A 15 22.73 29.97 -35.49
CA GLY A 15 22.38 28.56 -35.38
C GLY A 15 23.40 27.80 -34.52
N MET A 16 22.89 26.97 -33.60
CA MET A 16 23.69 26.05 -32.80
C MET A 16 24.59 25.23 -33.76
N THR A 17 25.89 25.19 -33.50
CA THR A 17 26.79 24.48 -34.41
C THR A 17 26.56 22.97 -34.28
N LEU A 18 26.67 22.22 -35.39
CA LEU A 18 26.58 20.75 -35.38
C LEU A 18 27.56 20.12 -34.38
N LEU A 19 28.76 20.72 -34.26
CA LEU A 19 29.80 20.29 -33.33
C LEU A 19 29.39 20.47 -31.87
N GLU A 20 28.70 21.56 -31.55
CA GLU A 20 28.26 21.88 -30.19
C GLU A 20 27.20 20.91 -29.70
N LEU A 21 26.20 20.61 -30.54
CA LEU A 21 25.22 19.57 -30.24
C LEU A 21 25.89 18.18 -30.14
N LEU A 22 26.90 17.90 -30.97
CA LEU A 22 27.62 16.62 -30.96
C LEU A 22 28.42 16.42 -29.67
N ILE A 23 29.20 17.41 -29.23
CA ILE A 23 30.00 17.28 -28.00
C ILE A 23 29.08 17.19 -26.77
N VAL A 24 28.02 17.99 -26.72
CA VAL A 24 27.06 17.96 -25.61
C VAL A 24 26.37 16.61 -25.51
N THR A 25 25.84 16.08 -26.62
CA THR A 25 25.20 14.75 -26.62
C THR A 25 26.19 13.63 -26.33
N THR A 26 27.46 13.77 -26.74
CA THR A 26 28.53 12.80 -26.40
C THR A 26 28.81 12.78 -24.90
N ILE A 27 28.96 13.95 -24.26
CA ILE A 27 29.20 14.03 -22.81
C ILE A 27 27.97 13.53 -22.04
N LEU A 28 26.75 13.91 -22.46
CA LEU A 28 25.50 13.38 -21.87
C LEU A 28 25.40 11.86 -22.03
N GLY A 29 25.82 11.29 -23.17
CA GLY A 29 25.88 9.85 -23.40
C GLY A 29 26.79 9.12 -22.41
N ILE A 30 27.98 9.67 -22.16
CA ILE A 30 28.94 9.10 -21.18
C ILE A 30 28.36 9.15 -19.76
N LEU A 31 27.77 10.27 -19.35
CA LEU A 31 27.19 10.43 -18.02
C LEU A 31 25.98 9.51 -17.80
N THR A 32 25.07 9.46 -18.78
CA THR A 32 23.87 8.61 -18.70
C THR A 32 24.22 7.12 -18.66
N SER A 33 25.24 6.67 -19.39
CA SER A 33 25.69 5.28 -19.39
C SER A 33 26.08 4.76 -18.01
N ILE A 34 26.63 5.61 -17.13
CA ILE A 34 27.04 5.24 -15.77
C ILE A 34 25.90 5.50 -14.77
N SER A 35 25.14 6.58 -14.98
CA SER A 35 24.10 7.03 -14.04
C SER A 35 22.85 6.14 -14.05
N VAL A 36 22.39 5.67 -15.21
CA VAL A 36 21.15 4.88 -15.34
C VAL A 36 21.15 3.59 -14.49
N PRO A 37 22.17 2.70 -14.54
CA PRO A 37 22.13 1.47 -13.75
C PRO A 37 22.15 1.72 -12.23
N SER A 38 22.90 2.73 -11.77
CA SER A 38 22.92 3.09 -10.35
C SER A 38 21.57 3.64 -9.88
N TYR A 39 20.88 4.40 -10.73
CA TYR A 39 19.57 4.94 -10.40
C TYR A 39 18.51 3.83 -10.23
N LEU A 40 18.50 2.84 -11.12
CA LEU A 40 17.58 1.70 -11.03
C LEU A 40 17.76 0.92 -9.72
N GLY A 41 19.01 0.61 -9.33
CA GLY A 41 19.25 -0.13 -8.08
C GLY A 41 18.90 0.63 -6.80
N ILE A 42 18.97 1.97 -6.81
CA ILE A 42 18.50 2.80 -5.68
C ILE A 42 16.98 2.79 -5.62
N ARG A 43 16.32 2.94 -6.78
CA ARG A 43 14.86 2.89 -6.87
C ARG A 43 14.32 1.54 -6.39
N ASP A 44 14.89 0.43 -6.84
CA ASP A 44 14.43 -0.91 -6.44
C ASP A 44 14.52 -1.11 -4.92
N LYS A 45 15.62 -0.67 -4.30
CA LYS A 45 15.77 -0.71 -2.83
C LYS A 45 14.78 0.21 -2.12
N ALA A 46 14.53 1.39 -2.68
CA ALA A 46 13.57 2.33 -2.12
C ALA A 46 12.15 1.76 -2.18
N ASP A 47 11.77 1.14 -3.29
CA ASP A 47 10.46 0.50 -3.48
C ASP A 47 10.28 -0.68 -2.49
N GLN A 48 11.31 -1.53 -2.31
CA GLN A 48 11.28 -2.62 -1.32
C GLN A 48 11.12 -2.09 0.13
N GLN A 49 11.86 -1.04 0.48
CA GLN A 49 11.79 -0.43 1.81
C GLN A 49 10.45 0.26 2.06
N ALA A 50 9.92 0.96 1.05
CA ALA A 50 8.62 1.61 1.11
C ALA A 50 7.49 0.58 1.29
N ALA A 51 7.50 -0.53 0.55
CA ALA A 51 6.52 -1.60 0.72
C ALA A 51 6.56 -2.16 2.16
N SER A 52 7.75 -2.46 2.67
CA SER A 52 7.91 -2.96 4.04
C SER A 52 7.43 -1.94 5.07
N ALA A 53 7.78 -0.66 4.90
CA ALA A 53 7.40 0.44 5.79
C ALA A 53 5.88 0.65 5.85
N ASN A 54 5.18 0.52 4.72
CA ASN A 54 3.72 0.57 4.67
C ASN A 54 3.09 -0.51 5.57
N ILE A 55 3.60 -1.75 5.54
CA ILE A 55 3.10 -2.83 6.41
C ILE A 55 3.43 -2.55 7.89
N TYR A 56 4.63 -2.05 8.18
CA TYR A 56 4.97 -1.62 9.55
C TYR A 56 4.05 -0.51 10.06
N ALA A 57 3.64 0.41 9.20
CA ALA A 57 2.79 1.54 9.57
C ALA A 57 1.37 1.10 9.91
N ILE A 58 0.79 0.15 9.17
CA ILE A 58 -0.60 -0.28 9.37
C ILE A 58 -0.77 -1.37 10.45
N THR A 59 0.29 -2.12 10.77
CA THR A 59 0.23 -3.21 11.75
C THR A 59 -0.32 -2.77 13.12
N PRO A 60 0.11 -1.65 13.72
CA PRO A 60 -0.43 -1.20 15.00
C PRO A 60 -1.93 -0.92 14.97
N ASP A 61 -2.45 -0.35 13.89
CA ASP A 61 -3.88 -0.03 13.77
C ASP A 61 -4.74 -1.30 13.72
N ILE A 62 -4.23 -2.34 13.04
CA ILE A 62 -4.83 -3.68 13.01
C ILE A 62 -4.85 -4.29 14.42
N GLU A 63 -3.76 -4.15 15.18
CA GLU A 63 -3.68 -4.64 16.56
C GLU A 63 -4.60 -3.88 17.52
N TRP A 64 -4.75 -2.56 17.34
CA TRP A 64 -5.70 -1.74 18.10
C TRP A 64 -7.15 -2.12 17.80
N TYR A 65 -7.49 -2.34 16.53
CA TYR A 65 -8.79 -2.87 16.16
C TYR A 65 -9.12 -4.15 16.91
N ALA A 66 -8.20 -5.13 16.85
CA ALA A 66 -8.40 -6.40 17.52
C ALA A 66 -8.52 -6.28 19.05
N PHE A 67 -7.85 -5.30 19.66
CA PHE A 67 -7.96 -4.99 21.08
C PHE A 67 -9.31 -4.35 21.46
N ASP A 68 -9.92 -3.57 20.58
CA ASP A 68 -11.23 -2.99 20.84
C ASP A 68 -12.36 -3.97 20.47
N ASN A 69 -12.10 -4.85 19.50
CA ASN A 69 -13.05 -5.82 18.97
C ASN A 69 -13.06 -7.13 19.80
N HIS A 70 -13.91 -7.18 20.82
CA HIS A 70 -14.01 -8.33 21.71
C HIS A 70 -15.48 -8.70 21.98
N ALA A 71 -15.77 -10.01 22.01
CA ALA A 71 -17.08 -10.53 22.33
C ALA A 71 -17.58 -10.02 23.71
N GLY A 72 -18.85 -9.63 23.76
CA GLY A 72 -19.48 -9.16 25.00
C GLY A 72 -19.26 -7.68 25.32
N GLN A 73 -18.61 -6.91 24.44
CA GLN A 73 -18.53 -5.47 24.57
C GLN A 73 -19.88 -4.80 24.32
N ASN A 74 -20.09 -3.61 24.89
CA ASN A 74 -21.26 -2.82 24.53
C ASN A 74 -21.12 -2.36 23.09
N THR A 75 -22.13 -2.64 22.29
CA THR A 75 -22.36 -2.13 20.92
C THR A 75 -21.92 -0.70 20.62
N SER A 76 -21.98 0.22 21.60
CA SER A 76 -21.55 1.61 21.43
C SER A 76 -20.02 1.79 21.38
N LYS A 77 -19.25 0.75 21.74
CA LYS A 77 -17.78 0.73 21.77
C LYS A 77 -17.18 -0.19 20.70
N ASP A 78 -18.03 -0.90 19.98
CA ASP A 78 -17.63 -1.77 18.90
C ASP A 78 -17.12 -0.91 17.72
N PRO A 79 -15.91 -1.19 17.21
CA PRO A 79 -15.31 -0.39 16.14
C PRO A 79 -16.03 -0.51 14.79
N ASP A 80 -16.74 -1.62 14.52
CA ASP A 80 -17.46 -1.85 13.26
C ASP A 80 -18.97 -1.60 13.32
N TRP A 81 -19.47 -1.25 14.51
CA TRP A 81 -20.88 -0.99 14.79
C TRP A 81 -21.58 -0.15 13.71
N ASN A 82 -22.62 -0.74 13.14
CA ASN A 82 -23.47 -0.18 12.08
C ASN A 82 -24.89 0.19 12.53
N GLY A 83 -25.24 -0.03 13.80
CA GLY A 83 -26.61 0.15 14.32
C GLY A 83 -27.58 -1.03 14.10
N SER A 84 -27.11 -2.19 13.64
CA SER A 84 -27.93 -3.40 13.41
C SER A 84 -27.59 -4.55 14.34
N ASP A 85 -26.46 -4.54 15.04
CA ASP A 85 -26.17 -5.58 16.02
C ASP A 85 -27.07 -5.36 17.25
N ALA A 86 -27.42 -6.43 17.96
CA ALA A 86 -28.42 -6.32 19.01
C ALA A 86 -27.85 -5.50 20.19
N PRO A 87 -28.44 -4.36 20.58
CA PRO A 87 -27.97 -3.56 21.70
C PRO A 87 -27.98 -4.38 22.98
N ASP A 88 -26.88 -4.31 23.73
CA ASP A 88 -26.69 -4.90 25.07
C ASP A 88 -26.84 -6.44 25.17
N THR A 89 -26.81 -7.20 24.07
CA THR A 89 -26.87 -8.67 24.15
C THR A 89 -25.52 -9.35 24.31
N GLY A 90 -24.39 -8.63 24.15
CA GLY A 90 -23.06 -9.24 24.21
C GLY A 90 -22.88 -10.42 23.25
N THR A 91 -23.72 -10.46 22.21
CA THR A 91 -23.73 -11.46 21.12
C THR A 91 -23.40 -10.80 19.79
N ASN A 92 -22.61 -9.72 19.81
CA ASN A 92 -21.81 -9.38 18.65
C ASN A 92 -20.80 -10.53 18.49
N ALA A 93 -20.89 -11.21 17.34
CA ALA A 93 -20.28 -12.51 17.06
C ALA A 93 -18.83 -12.38 16.55
N ASP A 94 -18.32 -11.17 16.60
CA ASP A 94 -16.99 -10.75 16.23
C ASP A 94 -16.02 -10.88 17.40
N GLU A 95 -14.89 -11.48 17.10
CA GLU A 95 -13.78 -11.64 18.02
C GLU A 95 -12.51 -11.21 17.27
N GLU A 96 -11.73 -10.32 17.89
CA GLU A 96 -10.36 -9.98 17.50
C GLU A 96 -10.25 -9.44 16.05
N TYR A 97 -9.64 -10.16 15.10
CA TYR A 97 -9.47 -9.72 13.71
C TYR A 97 -10.66 -10.04 12.81
N SER A 98 -11.73 -10.64 13.35
CA SER A 98 -12.90 -11.01 12.57
C SER A 98 -13.62 -9.78 12.03
N ASP A 99 -13.93 -9.80 10.73
CA ASP A 99 -14.91 -8.93 10.07
C ASP A 99 -16.01 -9.84 9.51
N THR A 100 -17.21 -9.79 10.09
CA THR A 100 -18.35 -10.59 9.62
C THR A 100 -19.16 -9.91 8.52
N TRP A 101 -18.78 -8.70 8.11
CA TRP A 101 -19.54 -7.92 7.15
C TRP A 101 -19.13 -8.17 5.70
N THR A 102 -19.87 -9.04 5.02
CA THR A 102 -19.66 -9.33 3.59
C THR A 102 -20.50 -8.46 2.63
N GLY A 103 -20.98 -7.31 3.08
CA GLY A 103 -21.78 -6.36 2.29
C GLY A 103 -20.97 -5.31 1.52
N ALA A 104 -21.46 -4.93 0.33
CA ALA A 104 -20.83 -3.95 -0.55
C ALA A 104 -20.66 -2.58 0.13
N GLY A 105 -19.41 -2.23 0.48
CA GLY A 105 -19.06 -0.91 1.01
C GLY A 105 -18.30 -0.92 2.34
N HIS A 106 -18.11 -2.09 2.97
CA HIS A 106 -17.29 -2.25 4.17
C HIS A 106 -16.04 -3.05 3.78
N ASP A 107 -14.91 -2.35 3.76
CA ASP A 107 -13.58 -2.92 3.61
C ASP A 107 -12.87 -2.64 4.94
N PHE A 108 -12.30 -3.67 5.56
CA PHE A 108 -11.55 -3.56 6.81
C PHE A 108 -10.55 -2.39 6.79
N MET A 109 -9.89 -2.12 5.65
CA MET A 109 -8.99 -0.98 5.50
C MET A 109 -9.70 0.38 5.61
N SER A 110 -10.93 0.48 5.09
CA SER A 110 -11.75 1.70 5.19
C SER A 110 -12.23 1.93 6.63
N LEU A 111 -12.50 0.84 7.36
CA LEU A 111 -12.83 0.92 8.78
C LEU A 111 -11.63 1.44 9.58
N LEU A 112 -10.44 0.86 9.37
CA LEU A 112 -9.20 1.32 10.01
C LEU A 112 -8.96 2.80 9.72
N GLN A 113 -9.14 3.22 8.46
CA GLN A 113 -8.98 4.62 8.08
C GLN A 113 -9.94 5.53 8.86
N SER A 114 -11.19 5.13 9.02
CA SER A 114 -12.22 5.97 9.65
C SER A 114 -12.11 6.04 11.18
N LYS A 115 -11.61 5.00 11.85
CA LYS A 115 -11.63 4.85 13.31
C LYS A 115 -10.27 5.04 13.97
N TYR A 116 -9.19 4.62 13.31
CA TYR A 116 -7.86 4.53 13.91
C TYR A 116 -6.90 5.54 13.27
N ASP A 117 -6.70 5.48 11.95
CA ASP A 117 -5.78 6.39 11.26
C ASP A 117 -6.34 6.93 9.92
N PRO A 118 -6.77 8.21 9.86
CA PRO A 118 -7.27 8.82 8.63
C PRO A 118 -6.21 8.96 7.52
N SER A 119 -4.93 8.79 7.84
CA SER A 119 -3.82 8.88 6.89
C SER A 119 -3.65 7.62 6.03
N ILE A 120 -4.29 6.50 6.40
CA ILE A 120 -4.28 5.26 5.64
C ILE A 120 -4.84 5.51 4.24
N VAL A 121 -4.04 5.20 3.22
CA VAL A 121 -4.49 5.22 1.81
C VAL A 121 -4.97 3.83 1.46
N VAL A 122 -6.27 3.57 1.65
CA VAL A 122 -6.88 2.23 1.52
C VAL A 122 -6.55 1.52 0.21
N ALA A 123 -6.46 2.25 -0.90
CA ALA A 123 -6.15 1.69 -2.22
C ALA A 123 -4.74 1.07 -2.34
N ASN A 124 -3.84 1.36 -1.40
CA ASN A 124 -2.47 0.81 -1.39
C ASN A 124 -2.37 -0.52 -0.64
N TYR A 125 -3.40 -0.87 0.12
CA TYR A 125 -3.41 -2.07 0.94
C TYR A 125 -4.44 -3.03 0.39
N PHE A 126 -4.05 -4.30 0.36
CA PHE A 126 -4.95 -5.39 0.08
C PHE A 126 -5.11 -6.15 1.37
N TRP A 127 -6.33 -6.12 1.88
CA TRP A 127 -6.77 -7.04 2.90
C TRP A 127 -7.27 -8.28 2.18
N ASP A 128 -6.53 -9.37 2.31
CA ASP A 128 -6.95 -10.65 1.75
C ASP A 128 -7.19 -11.62 2.89
N PRO A 129 -8.43 -11.68 3.40
CA PRO A 129 -8.81 -12.77 4.27
C PRO A 129 -8.79 -14.11 3.50
N ALA A 130 -8.78 -14.11 2.16
CA ALA A 130 -9.00 -15.25 1.27
C ALA A 130 -7.72 -15.96 0.75
N GLY A 131 -6.66 -16.02 1.56
CA GLY A 131 -6.01 -17.33 1.79
C GLY A 131 -6.90 -18.28 2.62
N TRP A 132 -7.94 -17.73 3.23
CA TRP A 132 -8.93 -18.38 4.06
C TRP A 132 -10.36 -17.94 3.63
N SER A 133 -11.01 -18.79 2.83
CA SER A 133 -12.48 -18.84 2.81
C SER A 133 -12.84 -19.77 3.97
N PRO A 134 -13.25 -19.27 5.15
CA PRO A 134 -13.88 -20.17 6.09
C PRO A 134 -15.10 -20.80 5.45
N PRO A 135 -15.40 -22.08 5.73
CA PRO A 135 -16.76 -22.59 5.53
C PRO A 135 -17.73 -21.59 6.17
N THR A 136 -18.83 -21.26 5.48
CA THR A 136 -19.93 -20.44 6.04
C THR A 136 -20.14 -20.76 7.52
N GLY A 137 -19.82 -19.81 8.40
CA GLY A 137 -19.91 -19.98 9.86
C GLY A 137 -18.59 -20.28 10.61
N SER A 138 -17.41 -20.11 10.00
CA SER A 138 -16.13 -20.15 10.71
C SER A 138 -15.49 -18.76 10.69
N THR A 139 -15.35 -18.13 11.85
CA THR A 139 -14.52 -16.93 12.03
C THR A 139 -13.29 -17.38 12.81
N THR A 140 -12.11 -17.47 12.19
CA THR A 140 -10.88 -17.62 12.98
C THR A 140 -10.42 -16.22 13.29
N SER A 141 -10.94 -15.71 14.39
CA SER A 141 -10.67 -14.43 15.01
C SER A 141 -9.18 -14.08 15.17
N ASN A 142 -8.28 -15.07 15.17
CA ASN A 142 -6.89 -14.90 15.62
C ASN A 142 -5.86 -14.75 14.49
N ASP A 143 -6.28 -14.66 13.22
CA ASP A 143 -5.34 -14.63 12.10
C ASP A 143 -5.79 -13.67 10.99
N TYR A 144 -4.82 -13.11 10.25
CA TYR A 144 -5.08 -12.16 9.17
C TYR A 144 -3.98 -12.16 8.11
N CYS A 145 -4.31 -11.64 6.92
CA CYS A 145 -3.35 -11.43 5.86
C CYS A 145 -3.48 -10.04 5.23
N VAL A 146 -2.40 -9.27 5.32
CA VAL A 146 -2.30 -7.93 4.73
C VAL A 146 -1.07 -7.83 3.85
N TYR A 147 -1.24 -7.24 2.68
CA TYR A 147 -0.13 -6.94 1.78
C TYR A 147 -0.29 -5.63 1.03
N THR A 148 0.82 -5.13 0.50
CA THR A 148 0.90 -3.90 -0.30
C THR A 148 1.86 -4.10 -1.46
N LEU A 149 1.70 -3.30 -2.50
CA LEU A 149 2.56 -3.31 -3.69
C LEU A 149 3.11 -1.90 -3.92
N VAL A 150 4.44 -1.77 -3.93
CA VAL A 150 5.13 -0.53 -4.31
C VAL A 150 6.10 -0.84 -5.45
N GLY A 151 5.85 -0.22 -6.61
CA GLY A 151 6.61 -0.54 -7.82
C GLY A 151 6.42 -2.01 -8.21
N THR A 152 7.50 -2.79 -8.17
CA THR A 152 7.50 -4.25 -8.42
C THR A 152 7.65 -5.08 -7.15
N TYR A 153 7.63 -4.45 -5.97
CA TYR A 153 7.87 -5.11 -4.69
C TYR A 153 6.59 -5.24 -3.88
N TYR A 154 6.33 -6.45 -3.43
CA TYR A 154 5.33 -6.76 -2.42
C TYR A 154 5.96 -6.72 -1.04
N ALA A 155 5.15 -6.29 -0.07
CA ALA A 155 5.39 -6.60 1.33
C ALA A 155 4.11 -7.17 1.95
N ALA A 156 4.27 -8.16 2.81
CA ALA A 156 3.16 -8.89 3.40
C ALA A 156 3.43 -9.25 4.86
N LYS A 157 2.36 -9.33 5.64
CA LYS A 157 2.36 -9.87 7.01
C LYS A 157 1.18 -10.82 7.18
N HIS A 158 1.48 -11.96 7.80
CA HIS A 158 0.54 -13.02 8.16
C HIS A 158 0.38 -13.08 9.68
N GLY A 159 -0.78 -12.70 10.18
CA GLY A 159 -1.16 -12.78 11.58
C GLY A 159 -0.34 -11.86 12.50
N PRO A 160 -0.73 -11.75 13.79
CA PRO A 160 -0.08 -10.86 14.73
C PRO A 160 1.39 -11.20 14.98
N GLY A 161 1.69 -12.51 15.08
CA GLY A 161 3.03 -13.04 15.34
C GLY A 161 3.91 -13.21 14.10
N GLY A 162 3.39 -12.98 12.89
CA GLY A 162 4.16 -13.16 11.67
C GLY A 162 5.22 -12.10 11.44
N ALA A 163 6.31 -12.51 10.80
CA ALA A 163 7.32 -11.59 10.31
C ALA A 163 6.82 -10.85 9.06
N ILE A 164 7.26 -9.60 8.90
CA ILE A 164 7.04 -8.86 7.65
C ILE A 164 8.02 -9.40 6.61
N THR A 165 7.47 -9.80 5.48
CA THR A 165 8.23 -10.34 4.35
C THR A 165 8.15 -9.35 3.19
N SER A 166 9.21 -9.26 2.39
CA SER A 166 9.25 -8.39 1.20
C SER A 166 9.96 -9.09 0.05
N GLY A 167 9.47 -8.89 -1.17
CA GLY A 167 9.92 -9.62 -2.34
C GLY A 167 9.23 -9.18 -3.62
N GLN A 168 9.65 -9.73 -4.75
CA GLN A 168 9.04 -9.40 -6.06
C GLN A 168 7.88 -10.33 -6.42
N THR A 169 7.77 -11.46 -5.70
CA THR A 169 6.68 -12.42 -5.87
C THR A 169 5.84 -12.46 -4.61
N MET A 170 4.51 -12.32 -4.76
CA MET A 170 3.56 -12.54 -3.69
C MET A 170 3.10 -14.00 -3.69
N HIS A 171 3.13 -14.65 -2.54
CA HIS A 171 2.60 -15.99 -2.33
C HIS A 171 1.31 -15.90 -1.51
N LEU A 172 0.24 -16.50 -2.02
CA LEU A 172 -1.04 -16.64 -1.36
C LEU A 172 -1.41 -18.13 -1.37
N GLY A 173 -1.48 -18.75 -0.20
CA GLY A 173 -1.76 -20.18 -0.02
C GLY A 173 -3.21 -20.45 0.39
N ALA A 174 -3.71 -21.64 0.02
CA ALA A 174 -5.05 -22.10 0.41
C ALA A 174 -5.21 -22.43 1.92
N ASN A 175 -4.13 -22.34 2.69
CA ASN A 175 -4.10 -22.55 4.14
C ASN A 175 -3.93 -21.24 4.95
N GLY A 176 -4.12 -20.07 4.32
CA GLY A 176 -3.92 -18.78 4.98
C GLY A 176 -2.49 -18.25 4.95
N ASP A 177 -1.55 -18.90 4.27
CA ASP A 177 -0.16 -18.40 4.18
C ASP A 177 -0.08 -17.20 3.23
N CYS A 178 0.34 -16.03 3.73
CA CYS A 178 0.69 -14.87 2.89
C CYS A 178 2.11 -14.36 3.18
N TYR A 179 2.97 -14.38 2.17
CA TYR A 179 4.32 -13.85 2.27
C TYR A 179 4.88 -13.42 0.91
N ALA A 180 5.87 -12.53 0.93
CA ALA A 180 6.59 -12.07 -0.25
C ALA A 180 8.02 -12.63 -0.29
N SER A 181 8.49 -13.01 -1.49
CA SER A 181 9.85 -13.50 -1.74
C SER A 181 10.48 -12.91 -3.01
#